data_AF-A0A495KGZ9-F1
#
_entry.id   AF-A0A495KGZ9-F1
#
_cell.length_a   1.000
_cell.length_b   1.000
_cell.length_c   1.000
_cell.angle_alpha   90.00
_cell.angle_beta   90.00
_cell.angle_gamma   90.00
#
_symmetry.space_group_name_H-M   'P 1'
#
loop_
_entity.id
_entity.type
_entity.pdbx_description
1 polymer ?
#
loop_
_entity_poly.entity_id
_entity_poly.type
_entity_poly.pdbx_seq_one_letter_code
_entity_poly.pdbx_strand_id
1 'polypeptide(L)'
;MTDLRNFTISSTNPCLIIFLIDQSGSMGENFGNETHTKSKEVANAINELLYEVGLRCYSGDDIKNRFEIGIIGYGKENNVQSGWEGALLNKWVVSIKNIFEYPLREEDDKPVWITPIASGSTPMKRAFENAKRLCQDWINWGNHRECHPPIIINITDGEATDGGNNYQNLINEVNKLKQLRTNYGLVNILNIHISEKISERVLFPNEVDNLNNKFSRLLFDISTPLNENMVRIAIQKGYNISNNPKGYIYNGNAVDLINFLNIGTPQ
;
A
#
# COMPACT_ATOMS: atom_id res chain seq x y z
N MET A 1 18.20 -19.16 -9.92
CA MET A 1 17.57 -18.06 -10.67
C MET A 1 16.13 -18.52 -10.90
N THR A 2 15.26 -18.26 -9.91
CA THR A 2 13.89 -18.81 -9.94
C THR A 2 13.09 -17.97 -10.90
N ASP A 3 12.55 -18.65 -11.91
CA ASP A 3 11.84 -18.02 -13.01
C ASP A 3 10.52 -17.42 -12.54
N LEU A 4 10.44 -16.07 -12.51
CA LEU A 4 9.23 -15.32 -12.17
C LEU A 4 8.14 -15.41 -13.26
N ARG A 5 8.38 -16.12 -14.38
CA ARG A 5 7.46 -16.20 -15.53
C ARG A 5 6.19 -17.03 -15.27
N ASN A 6 6.13 -17.83 -14.19
CA ASN A 6 5.01 -18.74 -13.91
C ASN A 6 4.35 -18.59 -12.52
N PHE A 7 4.41 -17.43 -11.86
CA PHE A 7 3.81 -17.29 -10.53
C PHE A 7 2.37 -16.73 -10.61
N THR A 8 1.39 -17.59 -10.34
CA THR A 8 -0.03 -17.24 -10.37
C THR A 8 -0.58 -17.05 -8.96
N ILE A 9 -0.96 -15.81 -8.63
CA ILE A 9 -1.72 -15.50 -7.41
C ILE A 9 -3.03 -16.31 -7.45
N SER A 10 -3.29 -17.09 -6.40
CA SER A 10 -4.41 -18.04 -6.35
C SER A 10 -4.93 -18.21 -4.93
N SER A 11 -6.06 -18.92 -4.76
CA SER A 11 -6.57 -19.22 -3.42
C SER A 11 -5.70 -20.16 -2.60
N THR A 12 -4.87 -20.96 -3.27
CA THR A 12 -3.89 -21.82 -2.59
C THR A 12 -2.62 -21.05 -2.27
N ASN A 13 -2.21 -20.09 -3.11
CA ASN A 13 -1.05 -19.24 -2.87
C ASN A 13 -1.46 -17.76 -2.92
N PRO A 14 -2.04 -17.22 -1.84
CA PRO A 14 -2.51 -15.83 -1.81
C PRO A 14 -1.36 -14.83 -1.81
N CYS A 15 -1.66 -13.59 -2.19
CA CYS A 15 -0.74 -12.46 -2.03
C CYS A 15 -1.16 -11.58 -0.85
N LEU A 16 -0.21 -11.26 0.03
CA LEU A 16 -0.41 -10.30 1.12
C LEU A 16 -0.15 -8.87 0.64
N ILE A 17 -1.12 -7.99 0.83
CA ILE A 17 -0.98 -6.54 0.64
C ILE A 17 -1.22 -5.85 1.98
N ILE A 18 -0.31 -5.01 2.44
CA ILE A 18 -0.49 -4.20 3.64
C ILE A 18 -0.48 -2.72 3.27
N PHE A 19 -1.57 -2.04 3.58
CA PHE A 19 -1.68 -0.58 3.48
C PHE A 19 -1.25 0.05 4.81
N LEU A 20 -0.28 0.96 4.76
CA LEU A 20 0.04 1.86 5.86
C LEU A 20 -0.59 3.21 5.51
N ILE A 21 -1.60 3.60 6.27
CA ILE A 21 -2.38 4.81 6.02
C ILE A 21 -1.99 5.84 7.08
N ASP A 22 -1.39 6.94 6.62
CA ASP A 22 -1.20 8.13 7.43
C ASP A 22 -2.56 8.70 7.82
N GLN A 23 -2.77 8.84 9.11
CA GLN A 23 -3.96 9.39 9.72
C GLN A 23 -3.63 10.62 10.55
N SER A 24 -2.46 11.25 10.34
CA SER A 24 -2.01 12.43 11.08
C SER A 24 -2.89 13.66 10.81
N GLY A 25 -2.68 14.72 11.60
CA GLY A 25 -3.46 15.96 11.48
C GLY A 25 -3.39 16.62 10.09
N SER A 26 -2.25 16.55 9.38
CA SER A 26 -2.07 17.14 8.04
C SER A 26 -2.99 16.50 6.99
N MET A 27 -3.38 15.24 7.19
CA MET A 27 -4.35 14.56 6.34
C MET A 27 -5.77 15.19 6.41
N GLY A 28 -5.99 16.14 7.33
CA GLY A 28 -7.22 16.93 7.44
C GLY A 28 -7.24 18.13 6.50
N GLU A 29 -6.11 18.48 5.88
CA GLU A 29 -6.02 19.55 4.89
C GLU A 29 -6.59 19.12 3.54
N ASN A 30 -6.84 20.09 2.67
CA ASN A 30 -7.41 19.84 1.35
C ASN A 30 -6.43 19.07 0.45
N PHE A 31 -6.98 18.20 -0.40
CA PHE A 31 -6.20 17.50 -1.42
C PHE A 31 -5.93 18.44 -2.62
N GLY A 32 -4.78 19.11 -2.64
CA GLY A 32 -4.48 20.11 -3.65
C GLY A 32 -5.52 21.24 -3.66
N ASN A 33 -6.19 21.46 -4.79
CA ASN A 33 -7.27 22.45 -4.93
C ASN A 33 -8.68 21.85 -4.73
N GLU A 34 -8.78 20.59 -4.35
CA GLU A 34 -10.07 19.94 -4.15
C GLU A 34 -10.79 20.47 -2.90
N THR A 35 -12.11 20.28 -2.88
CA THR A 35 -12.97 20.69 -1.75
C THR A 35 -13.01 19.69 -0.60
N HIS A 36 -12.37 18.52 -0.77
CA HIS A 36 -12.33 17.45 0.22
C HIS A 36 -10.92 17.27 0.79
N THR A 37 -10.83 16.62 1.95
CA THR A 37 -9.57 16.42 2.68
C THR A 37 -8.73 15.30 2.07
N LYS A 38 -7.40 15.35 2.24
CA LYS A 38 -6.47 14.27 1.86
C LYS A 38 -6.91 12.92 2.44
N SER A 39 -7.35 12.89 3.70
CA SER A 39 -7.89 11.70 4.36
C SER A 39 -9.16 11.15 3.69
N LYS A 40 -10.08 12.00 3.22
CA LYS A 40 -11.28 11.58 2.47
C LYS A 40 -10.90 11.01 1.12
N GLU A 41 -9.98 11.65 0.40
CA GLU A 41 -9.47 11.12 -0.87
C GLU A 41 -8.88 9.74 -0.66
N VAL A 42 -7.96 9.58 0.29
CA VAL A 42 -7.30 8.29 0.58
C VAL A 42 -8.28 7.20 1.00
N ALA A 43 -9.24 7.50 1.87
CA ALA A 43 -10.23 6.51 2.29
C ALA A 43 -11.09 6.05 1.10
N ASN A 44 -11.57 6.97 0.27
CA ASN A 44 -12.33 6.64 -0.94
C ASN A 44 -11.51 5.77 -1.89
N ALA A 45 -10.26 6.16 -2.12
CA ALA A 45 -9.28 5.46 -2.93
C ALA A 45 -9.05 4.01 -2.50
N ILE A 46 -8.87 3.77 -1.20
CA ILE A 46 -8.67 2.43 -0.64
C ILE A 46 -9.94 1.60 -0.74
N ASN A 47 -11.12 2.17 -0.45
CA ASN A 47 -12.38 1.46 -0.60
C ASN A 47 -12.61 1.05 -2.07
N GLU A 48 -12.37 1.95 -3.03
CA GLU A 48 -12.46 1.62 -4.45
C GLU A 48 -11.46 0.53 -4.86
N LEU A 49 -10.23 0.57 -4.33
CA LEU A 49 -9.24 -0.46 -4.58
C LEU A 49 -9.64 -1.83 -4.05
N LEU A 50 -10.16 -1.91 -2.82
CA LEU A 50 -10.65 -3.15 -2.24
C LEU A 50 -11.78 -3.73 -3.10
N TYR A 51 -12.71 -2.88 -3.54
CA TYR A 51 -13.79 -3.26 -4.42
C TYR A 51 -13.27 -3.83 -5.75
N GLU A 52 -12.39 -3.11 -6.44
CA GLU A 52 -11.80 -3.54 -7.72
C GLU A 52 -11.00 -4.85 -7.60
N VAL A 53 -10.25 -5.02 -6.51
CA VAL A 53 -9.50 -6.25 -6.24
C VAL A 53 -10.44 -7.43 -6.02
N GLY A 54 -11.51 -7.26 -5.25
CA GLY A 54 -12.46 -8.35 -5.01
C GLY A 54 -13.30 -8.70 -6.23
N LEU A 55 -13.69 -7.72 -7.06
CA LEU A 55 -14.37 -7.99 -8.34
C LEU A 55 -13.56 -8.95 -9.23
N ARG A 56 -12.23 -8.82 -9.25
CA ARG A 56 -11.32 -9.70 -10.01
C ARG A 56 -11.14 -11.08 -9.39
N CYS A 57 -11.57 -11.25 -8.15
CA CYS A 57 -11.50 -12.51 -7.43
C CYS A 57 -12.74 -13.37 -7.62
N TYR A 58 -13.80 -12.85 -8.25
CA TYR A 58 -14.98 -13.66 -8.58
C TYR A 58 -14.65 -14.77 -9.58
N SER A 59 -15.23 -15.93 -9.32
CA SER A 59 -15.21 -17.07 -10.22
C SER A 59 -16.59 -17.73 -10.14
N GLY A 60 -17.48 -17.35 -11.07
CA GLY A 60 -18.91 -17.58 -10.92
C GLY A 60 -19.45 -16.75 -9.75
N ASP A 61 -20.23 -17.38 -8.87
CA ASP A 61 -20.87 -16.72 -7.72
C ASP A 61 -20.02 -16.71 -6.44
N ASP A 62 -18.77 -17.21 -6.49
CA ASP A 62 -17.88 -17.31 -5.33
C ASP A 62 -16.63 -16.43 -5.49
N ILE A 63 -16.25 -15.76 -4.39
CA ILE A 63 -15.04 -14.94 -4.33
C ILE A 63 -13.86 -15.83 -3.91
N LYS A 64 -12.89 -15.97 -4.81
CA LYS A 64 -11.66 -16.71 -4.55
C LYS A 64 -10.72 -15.89 -3.67
N ASN A 65 -10.27 -16.45 -2.54
CA ASN A 65 -9.33 -15.82 -1.60
C ASN A 65 -7.90 -15.69 -2.18
N ARG A 66 -7.74 -14.91 -3.26
CA ARG A 66 -6.45 -14.69 -3.93
C ARG A 66 -5.59 -13.65 -3.21
N PHE A 67 -6.23 -12.79 -2.42
CA PHE A 67 -5.56 -11.72 -1.68
C PHE A 67 -5.95 -11.77 -0.21
N GLU A 68 -4.96 -11.42 0.61
CA GLU A 68 -5.12 -11.14 2.03
C GLU A 68 -4.62 -9.72 2.28
N ILE A 69 -5.41 -8.92 3.00
CA ILE A 69 -5.18 -7.49 3.13
C ILE A 69 -5.01 -7.12 4.60
N GLY A 70 -3.95 -6.38 4.89
CA GLY A 70 -3.79 -5.65 6.14
C GLY A 70 -4.01 -4.15 5.93
N ILE A 71 -4.72 -3.50 6.84
CA ILE A 71 -4.79 -2.03 6.91
C ILE A 71 -4.24 -1.62 8.26
N ILE A 72 -3.20 -0.80 8.24
CA ILE A 72 -2.54 -0.24 9.41
C ILE A 72 -2.70 1.27 9.34
N GLY A 73 -3.56 1.81 10.19
CA GLY A 73 -3.67 3.26 10.39
C GLY A 73 -2.61 3.73 11.38
N TYR A 74 -1.92 4.83 11.07
CA TYR A 74 -0.96 5.43 11.99
C TYR A 74 -1.17 6.93 12.12
N GLY A 75 -1.20 7.42 13.36
CA GLY A 75 -1.31 8.83 13.69
C GLY A 75 -2.45 9.15 14.65
N LYS A 76 -3.61 8.50 14.46
CA LYS A 76 -4.73 8.60 15.40
C LYS A 76 -4.28 8.29 16.83
N GLU A 77 -4.54 9.22 17.74
CA GLU A 77 -4.11 9.16 19.15
C GLU A 77 -2.59 8.96 19.33
N ASN A 78 -1.79 9.40 18.35
CA ASN A 78 -0.33 9.18 18.26
C ASN A 78 0.08 7.70 18.29
N ASN A 79 -0.81 6.81 17.86
CA ASN A 79 -0.65 5.36 17.89
C ASN A 79 -0.72 4.73 16.49
N VAL A 80 -0.41 3.43 16.45
CA VAL A 80 -0.56 2.57 15.28
C VAL A 80 -1.59 1.50 15.62
N GLN A 81 -2.57 1.30 14.75
CA GLN A 81 -3.67 0.37 14.99
C GLN A 81 -4.12 -0.30 13.69
N SER A 82 -4.88 -1.38 13.82
CA SER A 82 -5.64 -1.89 12.69
C SER A 82 -6.61 -0.82 12.20
N GLY A 83 -6.62 -0.59 10.88
CA GLY A 83 -7.55 0.34 10.24
C GLY A 83 -8.88 -0.29 9.86
N TRP A 84 -9.09 -1.59 10.13
CA TRP A 84 -10.38 -2.23 9.89
C TRP A 84 -11.45 -1.75 10.87
N GLU A 85 -12.65 -1.52 10.37
CA GLU A 85 -13.79 -1.05 11.17
C GLU A 85 -14.94 -2.07 11.19
N GLY A 86 -15.99 -1.79 11.97
CA GLY A 86 -17.18 -2.63 12.03
C GLY A 86 -16.88 -4.06 12.47
N ALA A 87 -17.43 -5.05 11.76
CA ALA A 87 -17.24 -6.48 12.06
C ALA A 87 -15.79 -6.96 11.88
N LEU A 88 -14.94 -6.19 11.19
CA LEU A 88 -13.53 -6.49 10.96
C LEU A 88 -12.60 -5.83 11.99
N LEU A 89 -13.15 -5.10 12.98
CA LEU A 89 -12.37 -4.44 14.03
C LEU A 89 -11.40 -5.42 14.73
N ASN A 90 -10.20 -4.93 15.06
CA ASN A 90 -9.10 -5.68 15.69
C ASN A 90 -8.49 -6.81 14.85
N LYS A 91 -8.95 -7.06 13.62
CA LYS A 91 -8.24 -7.95 12.68
C LYS A 91 -7.02 -7.23 12.15
N TRP A 92 -5.93 -7.95 11.87
CA TRP A 92 -4.72 -7.35 11.27
C TRP A 92 -4.56 -7.72 9.80
N VAL A 93 -4.94 -8.95 9.43
CA VAL A 93 -5.03 -9.45 8.05
C VAL A 93 -6.41 -10.05 7.86
N VAL A 94 -7.06 -9.72 6.75
CA VAL A 94 -8.39 -10.22 6.38
C VAL A 94 -8.35 -10.69 4.93
N SER A 95 -8.91 -11.85 4.64
CA SER A 95 -8.99 -12.35 3.27
C SER A 95 -9.98 -11.53 2.45
N ILE A 96 -9.76 -11.41 1.14
CA ILE A 96 -10.62 -10.61 0.26
C ILE A 96 -12.09 -11.06 0.26
N LYS A 97 -12.35 -12.37 0.40
CA LYS A 97 -13.71 -12.90 0.58
C LYS A 97 -14.38 -12.34 1.85
N ASN A 98 -13.69 -12.40 2.99
CA ASN A 98 -14.23 -11.89 4.25
C ASN A 98 -14.41 -10.37 4.21
N ILE A 99 -13.56 -9.63 3.48
CA ILE A 99 -13.75 -8.19 3.27
C ILE A 99 -15.11 -7.95 2.62
N PHE A 100 -15.44 -8.69 1.55
CA PHE A 100 -16.72 -8.54 0.84
C PHE A 100 -17.94 -9.01 1.64
N GLU A 101 -17.77 -9.96 2.56
CA GLU A 101 -18.86 -10.41 3.44
C GLU A 101 -19.19 -9.38 4.55
N TYR A 102 -18.25 -8.50 4.90
CA TYR A 102 -18.39 -7.59 6.04
C TYR A 102 -18.05 -6.13 5.71
N PRO A 103 -18.79 -5.47 4.80
CA PRO A 103 -18.68 -4.02 4.64
C PRO A 103 -19.11 -3.30 5.92
N LEU A 104 -18.51 -2.15 6.20
CA LEU A 104 -18.94 -1.27 7.29
C LEU A 104 -20.32 -0.67 6.98
N ARG A 105 -20.51 -0.24 5.73
CA ARG A 105 -21.76 0.28 5.17
C ARG A 105 -21.69 0.29 3.65
N GLU A 106 -22.78 0.69 3.00
CA GLU A 106 -22.83 1.00 1.58
C GLU A 106 -23.05 2.50 1.37
N GLU A 107 -22.41 3.06 0.34
CA GLU A 107 -22.50 4.47 -0.07
C GLU A 107 -22.52 4.48 -1.61
N ASP A 108 -23.58 5.02 -2.23
CA ASP A 108 -23.81 5.02 -3.69
C ASP A 108 -23.63 3.64 -4.36
N ASP A 109 -24.29 2.61 -3.80
CA ASP A 109 -24.20 1.19 -4.23
C ASP A 109 -22.78 0.59 -4.19
N LYS A 110 -21.85 1.23 -3.47
CA LYS A 110 -20.50 0.73 -3.25
C LYS A 110 -20.24 0.44 -1.77
N PRO A 111 -19.60 -0.70 -1.45
CA PRO A 111 -19.20 -1.01 -0.09
C PRO A 111 -18.10 -0.06 0.41
N VAL A 112 -18.19 0.29 1.68
CA VAL A 112 -17.20 1.06 2.43
C VAL A 112 -16.69 0.19 3.57
N TRP A 113 -15.37 0.11 3.76
CA TRP A 113 -14.73 -0.66 4.82
C TRP A 113 -13.93 0.19 5.80
N ILE A 114 -13.45 1.34 5.34
CA ILE A 114 -12.72 2.31 6.16
C ILE A 114 -13.24 3.73 5.97
N THR A 115 -13.10 4.54 7.00
CA THR A 115 -13.47 5.96 7.05
C THR A 115 -12.24 6.86 7.10
N PRO A 116 -12.37 8.13 6.66
CA PRO A 116 -11.27 9.07 6.74
C PRO A 116 -10.94 9.42 8.19
N ILE A 117 -9.65 9.45 8.51
CA ILE A 117 -9.14 9.85 9.83
C ILE A 117 -7.98 10.83 9.62
N ALA A 118 -8.00 11.94 10.36
CA ALA A 118 -6.96 12.95 10.39
C ALA A 118 -6.79 13.50 11.81
N SER A 119 -5.83 12.97 12.55
CA SER A 119 -5.58 13.30 13.95
C SER A 119 -4.18 12.86 14.38
N GLY A 120 -3.53 13.67 15.21
CA GLY A 120 -2.28 13.31 15.88
C GLY A 120 -1.05 13.43 14.98
N SER A 121 0.03 12.78 15.42
CA SER A 121 1.36 12.81 14.82
C SER A 121 1.50 11.82 13.65
N THR A 122 2.69 11.71 13.07
CA THR A 122 2.99 10.80 11.96
C THR A 122 3.98 9.72 12.40
N PRO A 123 3.58 8.70 13.20
CA PRO A 123 4.48 7.67 13.73
C PRO A 123 4.78 6.57 12.69
N MET A 124 5.37 6.98 11.56
CA MET A 124 5.63 6.14 10.40
C MET A 124 6.60 4.99 10.68
N LYS A 125 7.64 5.19 11.51
CA LYS A 125 8.56 4.11 11.89
C LYS A 125 7.82 2.99 12.61
N ARG A 126 6.90 3.33 13.53
CA ARG A 126 6.06 2.34 14.21
C ARG A 126 5.11 1.63 13.25
N ALA A 127 4.61 2.31 12.21
CA ALA A 127 3.78 1.69 11.17
C ALA A 127 4.57 0.61 10.42
N PHE A 128 5.78 0.93 9.95
CA PHE A 128 6.68 -0.03 9.31
C PHE A 128 7.12 -1.17 10.24
N GLU A 129 7.31 -0.89 11.54
CA GLU A 129 7.59 -1.94 12.52
C GLU A 129 6.44 -2.95 12.66
N ASN A 130 5.18 -2.47 12.69
CA ASN A 130 4.00 -3.33 12.70
C ASN A 130 3.87 -4.12 11.40
N ALA A 131 4.09 -3.47 10.25
CA ALA A 131 4.11 -4.14 8.95
C ALA A 131 5.14 -5.27 8.91
N LYS A 132 6.35 -5.04 9.45
CA LYS A 132 7.40 -6.06 9.55
C LYS A 132 6.99 -7.25 10.39
N ARG A 133 6.38 -7.04 11.56
CA ARG A 133 5.87 -8.13 12.40
C ARG A 133 4.81 -8.93 11.65
N LEU A 134 3.86 -8.24 11.03
CA LEU A 134 2.77 -8.86 10.28
C LEU A 134 3.27 -9.66 9.07
N CYS A 135 4.22 -9.12 8.31
CA CYS A 135 4.87 -9.86 7.22
C CYS A 135 5.62 -11.07 7.72
N GLN A 136 6.37 -10.95 8.81
CA GLN A 136 7.15 -12.05 9.35
C GLN A 136 6.24 -13.20 9.79
N ASP A 137 5.16 -12.88 10.51
CA ASP A 137 4.17 -13.85 10.97
C ASP A 137 3.45 -14.50 9.78
N TRP A 138 3.03 -13.70 8.80
CA TRP A 138 2.36 -14.18 7.59
C TRP A 138 3.24 -15.12 6.78
N ILE A 139 4.49 -14.74 6.49
CA ILE A 139 5.44 -15.56 5.71
C ILE A 139 5.68 -16.92 6.38
N ASN A 140 5.70 -16.95 7.72
CA ASN A 140 5.96 -18.16 8.49
C ASN A 140 4.72 -19.04 8.71
N TRP A 141 3.55 -18.61 8.23
CA TRP A 141 2.30 -19.33 8.43
C TRP A 141 1.96 -20.21 7.22
N GLY A 142 1.62 -21.48 7.48
CA GLY A 142 1.17 -22.42 6.46
C GLY A 142 2.14 -22.54 5.27
N ASN A 143 1.62 -22.37 4.06
CA ASN A 143 2.38 -22.41 2.81
C ASN A 143 2.78 -21.02 2.28
N HIS A 144 2.68 -19.95 3.08
CA HIS A 144 2.92 -18.58 2.62
C HIS A 144 4.37 -18.31 2.21
N ARG A 145 5.32 -19.15 2.63
CA ARG A 145 6.68 -19.11 2.12
C ARG A 145 6.77 -19.43 0.62
N GLU A 146 5.79 -20.15 0.09
CA GLU A 146 5.62 -20.44 -1.35
C GLU A 146 4.68 -19.44 -2.05
N CYS A 147 4.37 -18.31 -1.42
CA CYS A 147 3.49 -17.29 -1.98
C CYS A 147 4.26 -16.11 -2.60
N HIS A 148 3.52 -15.23 -3.29
CA HIS A 148 4.07 -13.97 -3.77
C HIS A 148 4.65 -13.17 -2.58
N PRO A 149 5.80 -12.49 -2.73
CA PRO A 149 6.32 -11.66 -1.66
C PRO A 149 5.32 -10.59 -1.21
N PRO A 150 5.19 -10.30 0.10
CA PRO A 150 4.29 -9.25 0.56
C PRO A 150 4.54 -7.90 -0.11
N ILE A 151 3.46 -7.15 -0.34
CA ILE A 151 3.49 -5.80 -0.90
C ILE A 151 3.04 -4.82 0.17
N ILE A 152 3.90 -3.87 0.50
CA ILE A 152 3.63 -2.81 1.48
C ILE A 152 3.39 -1.53 0.72
N ILE A 153 2.29 -0.85 1.01
CA ILE A 153 1.93 0.41 0.37
C ILE A 153 1.74 1.45 1.47
N ASN A 154 2.68 2.36 1.58
CA ASN A 154 2.60 3.48 2.49
C ASN A 154 2.02 4.71 1.77
N ILE A 155 1.01 5.34 2.38
CA ILE A 155 0.33 6.52 1.85
C ILE A 155 0.42 7.62 2.91
N THR A 156 1.04 8.75 2.56
CA THR A 156 1.36 9.81 3.52
C THR A 156 1.54 11.17 2.84
N ASP A 157 1.19 12.22 3.59
CA ASP A 157 1.47 13.61 3.23
C ASP A 157 2.50 14.27 4.18
N GLY A 158 2.89 13.58 5.25
CA GLY A 158 3.56 14.16 6.41
C GLY A 158 4.91 13.54 6.76
N GLU A 159 5.81 14.35 7.29
CA GLU A 159 7.14 13.89 7.73
C GLU A 159 7.05 12.96 8.95
N ALA A 160 7.84 11.88 8.94
CA ALA A 160 7.86 10.91 10.03
C ALA A 160 8.33 11.55 11.35
N THR A 161 7.42 11.66 12.32
CA THR A 161 7.68 12.24 13.64
C THR A 161 8.49 11.33 14.58
N ASP A 162 8.59 10.03 14.26
CA ASP A 162 9.31 9.02 15.03
C ASP A 162 10.52 8.43 14.26
N GLY A 163 10.98 9.12 13.21
CA GLY A 163 12.06 8.68 12.34
C GLY A 163 13.47 8.73 12.94
N GLY A 164 13.64 9.43 14.07
CA GLY A 164 14.96 9.69 14.66
C GLY A 164 15.79 10.71 13.85
N ASN A 165 17.06 10.91 14.25
CA ASN A 165 17.95 11.87 13.59
C ASN A 165 18.12 11.52 12.10
N ASN A 166 17.83 12.48 11.22
CA ASN A 166 17.86 12.31 9.76
C ASN A 166 17.10 11.06 9.28
N TYR A 167 16.01 10.69 9.97
CA TYR A 167 15.17 9.52 9.65
C TYR A 167 15.86 8.16 9.80
N GLN A 168 17.02 8.08 10.45
CA GLN A 168 17.82 6.85 10.42
C GLN A 168 17.19 5.67 11.18
N ASN A 169 16.35 5.92 12.19
CA ASN A 169 15.61 4.84 12.85
C ASN A 169 14.54 4.26 11.92
N LEU A 170 13.86 5.10 11.16
CA LEU A 170 12.90 4.69 10.14
C LEU A 170 13.60 3.91 9.02
N ILE A 171 14.68 4.45 8.44
CA ILE A 171 15.42 3.81 7.36
C ILE A 171 15.90 2.41 7.78
N ASN A 172 16.46 2.28 8.98
CA ASN A 172 16.89 0.99 9.52
C ASN A 172 15.73 -0.01 9.67
N GLU A 173 14.57 0.46 10.11
CA GLU A 173 13.39 -0.39 10.26
C GLU A 173 12.86 -0.86 8.90
N VAL A 174 12.76 0.05 7.93
CA VAL A 174 12.35 -0.27 6.57
C VAL A 174 13.34 -1.22 5.89
N ASN A 175 14.64 -1.03 6.10
CA ASN A 175 15.66 -1.94 5.56
C ASN A 175 15.51 -3.35 6.11
N LYS A 176 15.16 -3.52 7.40
CA LYS A 176 14.87 -4.85 7.96
C LYS A 176 13.64 -5.49 7.31
N LEU A 177 12.57 -4.71 7.11
CA LEU A 177 11.37 -5.17 6.42
C LEU A 177 11.67 -5.63 4.98
N LYS A 178 12.47 -4.85 4.22
CA LYS A 178 12.91 -5.21 2.86
C LYS A 178 13.66 -6.54 2.77
N GLN A 179 14.30 -7.00 3.85
CA GLN A 179 15.01 -8.27 3.86
C GLN A 179 14.11 -9.49 4.10
N LEU A 180 12.86 -9.27 4.54
CA LEU A 180 11.89 -10.36 4.63
C LEU A 180 11.59 -10.88 3.22
N ARG A 181 11.38 -12.19 3.11
CA ARG A 181 11.23 -12.84 1.80
C ARG A 181 10.37 -14.09 1.85
N THR A 182 9.70 -14.34 0.74
CA THR A 182 9.23 -15.69 0.38
C THR A 182 10.31 -16.36 -0.47
N ASN A 183 10.04 -17.58 -0.94
CA ASN A 183 10.91 -18.25 -1.91
C ASN A 183 10.92 -17.55 -3.28
N TYR A 184 9.96 -16.65 -3.53
CA TYR A 184 9.76 -15.94 -4.80
C TYR A 184 10.29 -14.50 -4.80
N GLY A 185 10.78 -13.98 -3.68
CA GLY A 185 11.40 -12.66 -3.65
C GLY A 185 11.31 -11.95 -2.31
N LEU A 186 11.86 -10.74 -2.29
CA LEU A 186 11.86 -9.83 -1.14
C LEU A 186 10.54 -9.07 -1.04
N VAL A 187 10.20 -8.61 0.16
CA VAL A 187 9.08 -7.70 0.37
C VAL A 187 9.23 -6.44 -0.49
N ASN A 188 8.15 -6.07 -1.17
CA ASN A 188 8.10 -4.86 -1.99
C ASN A 188 7.52 -3.71 -1.18
N ILE A 189 8.09 -2.52 -1.31
CA ILE A 189 7.63 -1.31 -0.60
C ILE A 189 7.35 -0.23 -1.62
N LEU A 190 6.10 0.21 -1.63
CA LEU A 190 5.61 1.33 -2.38
C LEU A 190 5.30 2.51 -1.46
N ASN A 191 5.67 3.72 -1.88
CA ASN A 191 5.29 4.94 -1.21
C ASN A 191 4.49 5.85 -2.15
N ILE A 192 3.32 6.26 -1.68
CA ILE A 192 2.49 7.28 -2.29
C ILE A 192 2.63 8.54 -1.44
N HIS A 193 3.25 9.55 -2.02
CA HIS A 193 3.43 10.85 -1.43
C HIS A 193 2.33 11.79 -1.94
N ILE A 194 1.50 12.25 -1.02
CA ILE A 194 0.44 13.23 -1.25
C ILE A 194 1.01 14.62 -0.96
N SER A 195 0.88 15.55 -1.90
CA SER A 195 1.35 16.93 -1.75
C SER A 195 0.21 17.92 -1.98
N GLU A 196 0.25 19.04 -1.28
CA GLU A 196 -0.63 20.19 -1.53
C GLU A 196 -0.29 20.93 -2.82
N LYS A 197 0.95 20.77 -3.32
CA LYS A 197 1.40 21.51 -4.50
C LYS A 197 0.73 20.94 -5.75
N ILE A 198 0.12 21.82 -6.52
CA ILE A 198 -0.27 21.55 -7.90
C ILE A 198 1.01 21.36 -8.70
N SER A 199 1.37 20.12 -8.96
CA SER A 199 2.49 19.76 -9.80
C SER A 199 2.11 18.57 -10.65
N GLU A 200 2.88 18.34 -11.71
CA GLU A 200 2.74 17.12 -12.49
C GLU A 200 2.88 15.89 -11.60
N ARG A 201 1.99 14.93 -11.86
CA ARG A 201 2.01 13.61 -11.24
C ARG A 201 3.26 12.87 -11.70
N VAL A 202 3.96 12.26 -10.76
CA VAL A 202 5.14 11.44 -11.07
C VAL A 202 4.86 10.01 -10.68
N LEU A 203 4.90 9.11 -11.65
CA LEU A 203 4.64 7.68 -11.46
C LEU A 203 5.92 6.89 -11.71
N PHE A 204 6.33 6.14 -10.71
CA PHE A 204 7.46 5.21 -10.77
C PHE A 204 8.76 5.82 -11.31
N PRO A 205 9.21 6.96 -10.78
CA PRO A 205 10.43 7.58 -11.28
C PRO A 205 11.65 6.72 -10.94
N ASN A 206 12.73 6.96 -11.67
CA ASN A 206 14.05 6.42 -11.37
C ASN A 206 14.94 7.43 -10.60
N GLU A 207 14.51 8.68 -10.48
CA GLU A 207 15.16 9.76 -9.72
C GLU A 207 14.14 10.80 -9.25
N VAL A 208 14.50 11.63 -8.27
CA VAL A 208 13.59 12.64 -7.69
C VAL A 208 14.22 14.03 -7.66
N ASP A 209 15.12 14.32 -8.59
CA ASP A 209 15.98 15.53 -8.60
C ASP A 209 15.20 16.86 -8.63
N ASN A 210 13.94 16.85 -9.10
CA ASN A 210 13.07 18.03 -9.14
C ASN A 210 12.13 18.17 -7.92
N LEU A 211 12.12 17.21 -7.00
CA LEU A 211 11.28 17.26 -5.79
C LEU A 211 12.09 17.86 -4.63
N ASN A 212 12.14 19.19 -4.55
CA ASN A 212 12.92 20.01 -3.60
C ASN A 212 12.61 19.82 -2.09
N ASN A 213 12.11 18.67 -1.64
CA ASN A 213 11.91 18.37 -0.22
C ASN A 213 12.64 17.08 0.17
N LYS A 214 13.43 17.14 1.26
CA LYS A 214 14.13 16.01 1.89
C LYS A 214 13.19 14.83 2.17
N PHE A 215 11.92 15.11 2.44
CA PHE A 215 10.91 14.09 2.65
C PHE A 215 10.58 13.26 1.40
N SER A 216 10.41 13.90 0.24
CA SER A 216 10.23 13.20 -1.04
C SER A 216 11.40 12.27 -1.33
N ARG A 217 12.63 12.74 -1.05
CA ARG A 217 13.85 11.94 -1.20
C ARG A 217 13.86 10.73 -0.28
N LEU A 218 13.49 10.90 0.98
CA LEU A 218 13.36 9.81 1.94
C LEU A 218 12.40 8.73 1.44
N LEU A 219 11.17 9.09 1.08
CA LEU A 219 10.15 8.16 0.61
C LEU A 219 10.60 7.41 -0.65
N PHE A 220 11.24 8.12 -1.58
CA PHE A 220 11.85 7.51 -2.76
C PHE A 220 12.97 6.51 -2.40
N ASP A 221 13.86 6.87 -1.48
CA ASP A 221 14.98 6.02 -1.07
C ASP A 221 14.52 4.76 -0.33
N ILE A 222 13.47 4.87 0.50
CA ILE A 222 12.88 3.72 1.19
C ILE A 222 11.93 2.89 0.31
N SER A 223 11.56 3.33 -0.88
CA SER A 223 10.81 2.51 -1.86
C SER A 223 11.68 1.40 -2.47
N THR A 224 11.09 0.31 -2.95
CA THR A 224 11.81 -0.77 -3.65
C THR A 224 11.81 -0.52 -5.16
N PRO A 225 12.85 -0.96 -5.90
CA PRO A 225 12.79 -1.03 -7.36
C PRO A 225 11.62 -1.91 -7.81
N LEU A 226 10.98 -1.56 -8.94
CA LEU A 226 10.02 -2.46 -9.57
C LEU A 226 10.76 -3.61 -10.25
N ASN A 227 10.22 -4.82 -10.13
CA ASN A 227 10.76 -5.96 -10.87
C ASN A 227 10.33 -5.94 -12.35
N GLU A 228 10.98 -6.76 -13.17
CA GLU A 228 10.74 -6.82 -14.62
C GLU A 228 9.28 -7.09 -14.99
N ASN A 229 8.59 -7.97 -14.26
CA ASN A 229 7.17 -8.24 -14.49
C ASN A 229 6.33 -6.99 -14.22
N MET A 230 6.66 -6.25 -13.17
CA MET A 230 5.96 -5.02 -12.80
C MET A 230 6.17 -3.92 -13.83
N VAL A 231 7.40 -3.77 -14.32
CA VAL A 231 7.72 -2.85 -15.43
C VAL A 231 6.98 -3.25 -16.70
N ARG A 232 6.99 -4.54 -17.06
CA ARG A 232 6.34 -5.04 -18.28
C ARG A 232 4.85 -4.72 -18.29
N ILE A 233 4.13 -4.96 -17.19
CA ILE A 233 2.68 -4.76 -17.19
C ILE A 233 2.33 -3.28 -17.01
N ALA A 234 3.20 -2.47 -16.38
CA ALA A 234 3.07 -1.01 -16.42
C ALA A 234 3.13 -0.49 -17.88
N ILE A 235 4.11 -0.94 -18.67
CA ILE A 235 4.23 -0.57 -20.08
C ILE A 235 3.02 -1.03 -20.90
N GLN A 236 2.53 -2.26 -20.68
CA GLN A 236 1.33 -2.77 -21.35
C GLN A 236 0.07 -1.94 -21.06
N LYS A 237 0.02 -1.29 -19.89
CA LYS A 237 -1.06 -0.38 -19.49
C LYS A 237 -0.88 1.05 -19.98
N GLY A 238 0.17 1.33 -20.75
CA GLY A 238 0.45 2.64 -21.33
C GLY A 238 1.22 3.59 -20.41
N TYR A 239 1.78 3.12 -19.29
CA TYR A 239 2.64 3.96 -18.45
C TYR A 239 4.01 4.15 -19.12
N ASN A 240 4.51 5.38 -19.09
CA ASN A 240 5.87 5.69 -19.50
C ASN A 240 6.82 5.42 -18.35
N ILE A 241 7.60 4.34 -18.44
CA ILE A 241 8.46 3.86 -17.35
C ILE A 241 9.93 4.07 -17.71
N SER A 242 10.63 4.82 -16.86
CA SER A 242 12.08 5.02 -16.96
C SER A 242 12.87 3.77 -16.57
N ASN A 243 14.17 3.74 -16.88
CA ASN A 243 15.05 2.64 -16.47
C ASN A 243 15.20 2.58 -14.94
N ASN A 244 15.16 1.38 -14.36
CA ASN A 244 15.24 1.14 -12.91
C ASN A 244 14.20 1.95 -12.10
N PRO A 245 12.91 1.84 -12.44
CA PRO A 245 11.87 2.59 -11.75
C PRO A 245 11.73 2.10 -10.30
N LYS A 246 11.41 3.01 -9.38
CA LYS A 246 11.06 2.66 -8.00
C LYS A 246 9.56 2.70 -7.77
N GLY A 247 9.08 1.94 -6.78
CA GLY A 247 7.72 1.99 -6.27
C GLY A 247 7.37 3.30 -5.55
N TYR A 248 7.67 4.44 -6.16
CA TYR A 248 7.37 5.75 -5.61
C TYR A 248 6.37 6.47 -6.52
N ILE A 249 5.38 7.10 -5.92
CA ILE A 249 4.34 7.87 -6.59
C ILE A 249 4.25 9.22 -5.90
N TYR A 250 4.21 10.30 -6.67
CA TYR A 250 4.02 11.66 -6.18
C TYR A 250 2.78 12.27 -6.82
N ASN A 251 1.85 12.77 -6.01
CA ASN A 251 0.54 13.28 -6.46
C ASN A 251 -0.25 12.28 -7.33
N GLY A 252 -0.05 10.98 -7.11
CA GLY A 252 -0.89 9.94 -7.68
C GLY A 252 -2.12 9.70 -6.81
N ASN A 253 -3.24 9.40 -7.47
CA ASN A 253 -4.42 8.90 -6.76
C ASN A 253 -4.30 7.38 -6.59
N ALA A 254 -5.15 6.76 -5.77
CA ALA A 254 -5.10 5.30 -5.66
C ALA A 254 -5.57 4.59 -6.92
N VAL A 255 -6.18 5.27 -7.90
CA VAL A 255 -6.48 4.66 -9.21
C VAL A 255 -5.20 4.20 -9.90
N ASP A 256 -4.09 4.94 -9.79
CA ASP A 256 -2.79 4.47 -10.31
C ASP A 256 -2.23 3.28 -9.52
N LEU A 257 -2.47 3.26 -8.21
CA LEU A 257 -2.14 2.12 -7.36
C LEU A 257 -2.99 0.89 -7.68
N ILE A 258 -4.28 1.07 -7.99
CA ILE A 258 -5.20 0.04 -8.49
C ILE A 258 -4.66 -0.48 -9.80
N ASN A 259 -4.38 0.41 -10.76
CA ASN A 259 -3.81 0.03 -12.04
C ASN A 259 -2.45 -0.65 -11.91
N PHE A 260 -1.69 -0.31 -10.87
CA PHE A 260 -0.44 -0.96 -10.55
C PHE A 260 -0.60 -2.28 -9.80
N LEU A 261 -1.56 -2.47 -8.91
CA LEU A 261 -1.83 -3.80 -8.34
C LEU A 261 -2.45 -4.73 -9.37
N ASN A 262 -3.14 -4.16 -10.36
CA ASN A 262 -3.59 -4.82 -11.58
C ASN A 262 -2.45 -5.26 -12.52
N ILE A 263 -1.19 -4.90 -12.21
CA ILE A 263 0.03 -5.44 -12.84
C ILE A 263 0.41 -6.80 -12.19
N GLY A 264 -0.24 -7.21 -11.09
CA GLY A 264 0.11 -8.44 -10.35
C GLY A 264 -0.79 -9.65 -10.59
N THR A 265 -1.98 -9.49 -11.17
CA THR A 265 -2.89 -10.62 -11.44
C THR A 265 -2.62 -11.24 -12.81
N PRO A 266 -2.17 -12.50 -12.90
CA PRO A 266 -2.28 -13.24 -14.14
C PRO A 266 -3.76 -13.36 -14.53
N GLN A 267 -4.02 -13.24 -15.83
CA GLN A 267 -5.28 -13.67 -16.43
C GLN A 267 -5.46 -15.19 -16.24
#